data_AF-A0A2V2NDV5-F1
#
_entry.id   AF-A0A2V2NDV5-F1
#
_cell.length_a   1.000
_cell.length_b   1.000
_cell.length_c   1.000
_cell.angle_alpha   90.00
_cell.angle_beta   90.00
_cell.angle_gamma   90.00
#
_symmetry.space_group_name_H-M   'P 1'
#
loop_
_entity.id
_entity.type
_entity.pdbx_description
1 polymer ?
#
loop_
_entity_poly.entity_id
_entity_poly.type
_entity_poly.pdbx_seq_one_letter_code
_entity_poly.pdbx_strand_id
1 'polypeptide(L)'
;MLKERVFELESRNKELETRLNLNSTNSSIPSSKNPLNHKKIPNSRVPSGKKSGGQTGHKGTTLKSIETIDIKINHAPKVCSGCGATVQTEIFQLLKMLGPECEKFYT
;
A
#
# COMPACT_ATOMS: atom_id res chain seq x y z
N MET A 1 32.89 -37.03 15.56
CA MET A 1 31.61 -37.30 16.27
C MET A 1 31.25 -36.19 17.25
N LEU A 2 31.73 -36.18 18.51
CA LEU A 2 31.25 -35.20 19.52
C LEU A 2 31.63 -33.74 19.20
N LYS A 3 32.89 -33.51 18.79
CA LYS A 3 33.39 -32.16 18.43
C LYS A 3 32.66 -31.56 17.22
N GLU A 4 32.39 -32.39 16.21
CA GLU A 4 31.62 -31.99 15.02
C GLU A 4 30.19 -31.61 15.40
N ARG A 5 29.55 -32.38 16.28
CA ARG A 5 28.19 -32.08 16.74
C ARG A 5 28.14 -30.77 17.55
N VAL A 6 29.14 -30.52 18.38
CA VAL A 6 29.26 -29.25 19.12
C VAL A 6 29.40 -28.08 18.13
N PHE A 7 30.30 -28.19 17.16
CA PHE A 7 30.50 -27.16 16.14
C PHE A 7 29.22 -26.87 15.34
N GLU A 8 28.49 -27.91 14.94
CA GLU A 8 27.23 -27.79 14.22
C GLU A 8 26.17 -27.07 15.07
N LEU A 9 26.04 -27.44 16.34
CA LEU A 9 25.09 -26.82 17.26
C LEU A 9 25.45 -25.37 17.57
N GLU A 10 26.73 -25.05 17.75
CA GLU A 10 27.22 -23.69 17.96
C GLU A 10 26.96 -22.80 16.74
N SER A 11 27.25 -23.32 15.54
CA SER A 11 26.97 -22.63 14.27
C SER A 11 25.47 -22.34 14.13
N ARG A 12 24.62 -23.33 14.43
CA ARG A 12 23.18 -23.17 14.35
C ARG A 12 22.65 -22.20 15.40
N ASN A 13 23.15 -22.25 16.63
CA ASN A 13 22.80 -21.29 17.67
C ASN A 13 23.14 -19.86 17.24
N LYS A 14 24.37 -19.65 16.73
CA LYS A 14 24.80 -18.33 16.24
C LYS A 14 23.90 -17.81 15.12
N GLU A 15 23.50 -18.66 14.18
CA GLU A 15 22.57 -18.30 13.11
C GLU A 15 21.18 -17.91 13.66
N LEU A 16 20.65 -18.69 14.60
CA LEU A 16 19.36 -18.42 15.24
C LEU A 16 19.38 -17.14 16.06
N GLU A 17 20.43 -16.92 16.86
CA GLU A 17 20.65 -15.69 17.63
C GLU A 17 20.74 -14.47 16.70
N THR A 18 21.44 -14.61 15.58
CA THR A 18 21.52 -13.54 14.57
C THR A 18 20.12 -13.20 14.06
N ARG A 19 19.33 -14.20 13.65
CA ARG A 19 17.96 -13.98 13.16
C ARG A 19 17.04 -13.33 14.18
N LEU A 20 17.14 -13.75 15.45
CA LEU A 20 16.34 -13.17 16.53
C LEU A 20 16.71 -11.71 16.81
N ASN A 21 17.97 -11.33 16.58
CA ASN A 21 18.46 -9.97 16.79
C ASN A 21 18.28 -9.03 15.59
N LEU A 22 17.92 -9.53 14.40
CA LEU A 22 17.65 -8.69 13.23
C LEU A 22 16.34 -7.90 13.41
N ASN A 23 16.43 -6.58 13.30
CA ASN A 23 15.27 -5.68 13.31
C ASN A 23 15.57 -4.41 12.48
N SER A 24 14.57 -3.55 12.32
CA SER A 24 14.68 -2.33 11.52
C SER A 24 15.71 -1.32 12.04
N THR A 25 16.16 -1.42 13.30
CA THR A 25 17.15 -0.49 13.89
C THR A 25 18.59 -0.86 13.54
N ASN A 26 18.87 -2.14 13.25
CA ASN A 26 20.24 -2.63 13.03
C ASN A 26 20.45 -3.36 11.70
N SER A 27 19.40 -3.57 10.88
CA SER A 27 19.46 -4.50 9.74
C SER A 27 18.97 -3.92 8.40
N SER A 28 18.71 -2.61 8.30
CA SER A 28 18.20 -1.95 7.08
C SER A 28 16.94 -2.60 6.48
N ILE A 29 16.22 -3.41 7.24
CA ILE A 29 14.93 -4.01 6.86
C ILE A 29 13.80 -3.04 7.22
N PRO A 30 12.69 -3.04 6.45
CA PRO A 30 11.54 -2.23 6.80
C PRO A 30 10.95 -2.65 8.16
N SER A 31 10.40 -1.68 8.90
CA SER A 31 9.77 -1.91 10.22
C SER A 31 8.60 -2.89 10.19
N SER A 32 7.96 -3.08 9.02
CA SER A 32 6.93 -4.11 8.79
C SER A 32 7.45 -5.54 8.89
N LYS A 33 8.77 -5.74 8.74
CA LYS A 33 9.44 -7.04 8.88
C LYS A 33 10.05 -7.25 10.27
N ASN A 34 9.77 -6.37 11.24
CA ASN A 34 10.24 -6.58 12.60
C ASN A 34 9.64 -7.88 13.19
N PRO A 35 10.40 -8.63 13.99
CA PRO A 35 9.90 -9.85 14.61
C PRO A 35 8.78 -9.54 15.60
N LEU A 36 7.88 -10.50 15.83
CA LEU A 36 6.68 -10.31 16.68
C LEU A 36 7.01 -9.98 18.15
N ASN A 37 8.19 -10.41 18.62
CA ASN A 37 8.70 -10.11 19.95
C ASN A 37 9.36 -8.71 20.04
N HIS A 38 9.41 -7.96 18.94
CA HIS A 38 9.97 -6.61 18.94
C HIS A 38 9.08 -5.67 19.76
N LYS A 39 9.70 -4.91 20.67
CA LYS A 39 8.97 -3.92 21.47
C LYS A 39 8.29 -2.90 20.55
N LYS A 40 7.04 -2.57 20.82
CA LYS A 40 6.33 -1.50 20.11
C LYS A 40 7.16 -0.22 20.22
N ILE A 41 7.47 0.41 19.08
CA ILE A 41 8.16 1.70 19.05
C ILE A 41 7.17 2.75 19.58
N PRO A 42 7.45 3.40 20.72
CA PRO A 42 6.55 4.41 21.26
C PRO A 42 6.58 5.67 20.40
N ASN A 43 5.48 6.41 20.39
CA ASN A 43 5.47 7.75 19.80
C ASN A 43 6.36 8.67 20.66
N SER A 44 7.45 9.18 20.08
CA SER A 44 8.35 10.13 20.76
C SER A 44 7.87 11.58 20.71
N ARG A 45 6.78 11.87 20.00
CA ARG A 45 6.26 13.23 19.85
C ARG A 45 5.65 13.73 21.16
N VAL A 46 6.07 14.91 21.59
CA VAL A 46 5.41 15.69 22.63
C VAL A 46 4.10 16.25 22.06
N PRO A 47 2.98 16.22 22.81
CA PRO A 47 1.73 16.81 22.36
C PRO A 47 1.94 18.31 22.11
N SER A 48 1.57 18.77 20.91
CA SER A 48 1.77 20.17 20.52
C SER A 48 0.73 21.13 21.12
N GLY A 49 -0.36 20.61 21.69
CA GLY A 49 -1.51 21.39 22.14
C GLY A 49 -2.30 22.08 21.01
N LYS A 50 -1.85 21.97 19.76
CA LYS A 50 -2.49 22.57 18.60
C LYS A 50 -3.70 21.75 18.17
N LYS A 51 -4.75 22.44 17.71
CA LYS A 51 -5.92 21.77 17.11
C LYS A 51 -5.50 21.02 15.84
N SER A 52 -6.17 19.90 15.55
CA SER A 52 -6.01 19.15 14.31
C SER A 52 -6.45 19.99 13.10
N GLY A 53 -5.73 19.90 11.98
CA GLY A 53 -6.00 20.66 10.76
C GLY A 53 -5.09 21.87 10.59
N GLY A 54 -5.47 22.74 9.65
CA GLY A 54 -4.76 24.00 9.38
C GLY A 54 -4.77 24.91 10.60
N GLN A 55 -3.61 25.48 10.94
CA GLN A 55 -3.52 26.40 12.08
C GLN A 55 -4.17 27.75 11.74
N THR A 56 -4.67 28.46 12.74
CA THR A 56 -5.26 29.80 12.57
C THR A 56 -4.27 30.73 11.87
N GLY A 57 -4.70 31.38 10.78
CA GLY A 57 -3.86 32.25 9.95
C GLY A 57 -3.20 31.56 8.75
N HIS A 58 -3.23 30.22 8.65
CA HIS A 58 -2.82 29.54 7.41
C HIS A 58 -3.87 29.74 6.32
N LYS A 59 -3.46 30.35 5.21
CA LYS A 59 -4.29 30.42 4.01
C LYS A 59 -4.46 29.02 3.43
N GLY A 60 -5.70 28.56 3.32
CA GLY A 60 -6.01 27.32 2.61
C GLY A 60 -5.76 27.48 1.11
N THR A 61 -5.22 26.44 0.47
CA THR A 61 -4.99 26.37 -0.98
C THR A 61 -5.92 25.35 -1.65
N THR A 62 -7.10 25.12 -1.07
CA THR A 62 -8.09 24.21 -1.65
C THR A 62 -8.46 24.69 -3.05
N LEU A 63 -8.27 23.82 -4.05
CA LEU A 63 -8.69 24.10 -5.41
C LEU A 63 -10.20 24.32 -5.44
N LYS A 64 -10.64 25.38 -6.12
CA LYS A 64 -12.07 25.62 -6.32
C LYS A 64 -12.60 24.60 -7.32
N SER A 65 -13.81 24.10 -7.08
CA SER A 65 -14.54 23.36 -8.11
C SER A 65 -14.73 24.25 -9.34
N ILE A 66 -14.37 23.73 -10.50
CA ILE A 66 -14.55 24.39 -11.79
C ILE A 66 -15.73 23.73 -12.49
N GLU A 67 -16.60 24.53 -13.13
CA GLU A 67 -17.78 24.02 -13.84
C GLU A 67 -17.40 23.33 -15.16
N THR A 68 -16.38 23.85 -15.84
CA THR A 68 -15.95 23.38 -17.17
C THR A 68 -14.52 22.84 -17.13
N ILE A 69 -14.37 21.54 -17.37
CA ILE A 69 -13.07 20.86 -17.34
C ILE A 69 -12.44 20.92 -18.74
N ASP A 70 -11.16 21.28 -18.83
CA ASP A 70 -10.43 21.36 -20.11
C ASP A 70 -10.27 20.00 -20.80
N ILE A 71 -10.04 18.93 -20.02
CA ILE A 71 -9.81 17.58 -20.53
C ILE A 71 -10.55 16.57 -19.67
N LYS A 72 -11.46 15.79 -20.28
CA LYS A 72 -12.12 14.64 -19.65
C LYS A 72 -11.51 13.34 -20.15
N ILE A 73 -10.83 12.61 -19.27
CA ILE A 73 -10.29 11.28 -19.57
C ILE A 73 -11.20 10.23 -18.94
N ASN A 74 -11.80 9.38 -19.77
CA ASN A 74 -12.60 8.26 -19.28
C ASN A 74 -11.68 7.07 -18.98
N HIS A 75 -11.62 6.65 -17.73
CA HIS A 75 -10.88 5.45 -17.33
C HIS A 75 -11.83 4.24 -17.33
N ALA A 76 -11.62 3.31 -18.25
CA ALA A 76 -12.26 2.00 -18.23
C ALA A 76 -11.32 0.97 -17.59
N PRO A 77 -11.84 0.00 -16.81
CA PRO A 77 -11.01 -1.05 -16.24
C PRO A 77 -10.44 -1.93 -17.36
N LYS A 78 -9.12 -2.18 -17.29
CA LYS A 78 -8.45 -3.11 -18.22
C LYS A 78 -8.70 -4.57 -17.88
N VAL A 79 -9.15 -4.84 -16.66
CA VAL A 79 -9.37 -6.20 -16.13
C VAL A 79 -10.71 -6.28 -15.42
N CYS A 80 -11.39 -7.42 -15.55
CA CYS A 80 -12.66 -7.69 -14.88
C CYS A 80 -12.44 -7.81 -13.36
N SER A 81 -13.26 -7.12 -12.57
CA SER A 81 -13.20 -7.16 -11.10
C SER A 81 -13.57 -8.51 -10.49
N GLY A 82 -14.34 -9.34 -11.22
CA GLY A 82 -14.74 -10.68 -10.77
C GLY A 82 -13.71 -11.76 -11.11
N CYS A 83 -13.33 -11.86 -12.39
CA CYS A 83 -12.51 -12.98 -12.89
C CYS A 83 -11.06 -12.62 -13.25
N GLY A 84 -10.69 -11.33 -13.25
CA GLY A 84 -9.32 -10.87 -13.56
C GLY A 84 -8.92 -10.94 -15.04
N ALA A 85 -9.80 -11.39 -15.94
CA ALA A 85 -9.53 -11.43 -17.37
C ALA A 85 -9.45 -10.03 -17.98
N THR A 86 -8.66 -9.87 -19.05
CA THR A 86 -8.53 -8.61 -19.80
C THR A 86 -9.86 -8.24 -20.44
N VAL A 87 -10.32 -7.02 -20.17
CA VAL A 87 -11.53 -6.47 -20.78
C VAL A 87 -11.18 -6.01 -22.19
N GLN A 88 -11.79 -6.62 -23.20
CA GLN A 88 -11.62 -6.20 -24.59
C GLN A 88 -12.35 -4.87 -24.81
N THR A 89 -11.58 -3.78 -24.90
CA THR A 89 -12.11 -2.41 -25.01
C THR A 89 -12.76 -2.11 -26.36
N GLU A 90 -12.43 -2.87 -27.40
CA GLU A 90 -12.97 -2.68 -28.76
C GLU A 90 -14.47 -3.02 -28.84
N ILE A 91 -14.91 -4.05 -28.12
CA ILE A 91 -16.34 -4.44 -28.03
C ILE A 91 -17.16 -3.34 -27.34
N PHE A 92 -16.59 -2.68 -26.33
CA PHE A 92 -17.26 -1.60 -25.61
C PHE A 92 -17.44 -0.34 -26.49
N GLN A 93 -16.51 -0.10 -27.40
CA GLN A 93 -16.59 0.99 -28.38
C GLN A 93 -17.70 0.73 -29.42
N LEU A 94 -17.84 -0.52 -29.88
CA LEU A 94 -18.86 -0.93 -30.85
C LEU A 94 -20.28 -0.88 -30.25
N LEU A 95 -20.45 -1.33 -29.00
CA LEU A 95 -21.73 -1.30 -28.28
C LEU A 95 -22.25 0.13 -28.03
N LYS A 96 -21.36 1.10 -27.82
CA LYS A 96 -21.76 2.52 -27.68
C LYS A 96 -22.26 3.15 -28.99
N MET A 97 -21.91 2.59 -30.15
CA MET A 97 -22.41 3.07 -31.45
C MET A 97 -23.78 2.48 -31.84
N LEU A 98 -24.24 1.42 -31.17
CA LEU A 98 -25.48 0.71 -31.51
C LEU A 98 -26.73 1.23 -30.78
N GLY A 99 -26.63 2.40 -30.12
CA GLY A 99 -27.78 3.09 -29.53
C GLY A 99 -28.14 2.65 -28.11
N PRO A 100 -29.07 3.37 -27.45
CA PRO A 100 -29.23 3.39 -25.99
C PRO A 100 -29.92 2.16 -25.38
N GLU A 101 -30.26 1.14 -26.17
CA GLU A 101 -30.96 -0.04 -25.64
C GLU A 101 -30.04 -1.01 -24.88
N CYS A 102 -28.71 -0.93 -25.08
CA CYS A 102 -27.75 -1.83 -24.43
C CYS A 102 -27.26 -1.39 -23.04
N GLU A 103 -27.52 -0.15 -22.59
CA GLU A 103 -27.07 0.32 -21.25
C GLU A 103 -27.83 -0.34 -20.08
N LYS A 104 -28.98 -0.98 -20.34
CA LYS A 104 -29.80 -1.65 -19.31
C LYS A 104 -29.25 -3.01 -18.85
N PHE A 105 -28.17 -3.51 -19.45
CA PHE A 105 -27.62 -4.84 -19.14
C PHE A 105 -26.41 -4.83 -18.19
N TYR A 106 -25.93 -3.65 -17.76
CA TYR A 106 -24.71 -3.52 -16.92
C TYR A 106 -24.86 -2.57 -15.71
N THR A 107 -26.05 -2.51 -15.11
CA THR A 107 -26.23 -2.05 -13.72
C THR A 107 -26.31 -3.24 -12.78
#